data_AF-A0A6A7LUN0-F1
#
_entry.id   AF-A0A6A7LUN0-F1
#
_cell.length_a   1.000
_cell.length_b   1.000
_cell.length_c   1.000
_cell.angle_alpha   90.00
_cell.angle_beta   90.00
_cell.angle_gamma   90.00
#
_symmetry.space_group_name_H-M   'P 1'
#
loop_
_entity.id
_entity.type
_entity.pdbx_description
1 polymer ?
#
loop_
_entity_poly.entity_id
_entity_poly.type
_entity_poly.pdbx_seq_one_letter_code
_entity_poly.pdbx_strand_id
1 'polypeptide(L)'
;MTQTAVYNSTSTVCLHEAAHAVIGDRLGTPPFEIVLRGSTKHKRKQPGDSPGWVYYEHSEPDERLRRRIEDSVLMRGYVTNEIRNAAEHHIIRDLAGIAAQQHSGTLPPGFVRTERDDFDRSERTAALLCANETERDWYLGWLYQRALSHVRDAWPTIKAVAGVLEAELYIDRMRFDAIIDDLRTAERERFFKQQTEAVTRSTEALNAAVQAHHEREA
;
A
#
# COMPACT_ATOMS: atom_id res chain seq x y z
N MET A 1 -5.19 23.33 -22.93
CA MET A 1 -4.03 23.55 -22.03
C MET A 1 -3.96 22.36 -21.10
N THR A 2 -3.14 21.38 -21.45
CA THR A 2 -2.96 20.12 -20.71
C THR A 2 -2.19 20.43 -19.43
N GLN A 3 -2.86 20.25 -18.30
CA GLN A 3 -2.29 20.47 -16.98
C GLN A 3 -1.38 19.29 -16.65
N THR A 4 -0.19 19.26 -17.27
CA THR A 4 0.93 18.43 -16.85
C THR A 4 1.47 19.04 -15.55
N ALA A 5 0.67 18.99 -14.48
CA ALA A 5 1.11 19.46 -13.19
C ALA A 5 2.26 18.55 -12.72
N VAL A 6 3.26 19.20 -12.14
CA VAL A 6 4.49 18.62 -11.63
C VAL A 6 4.12 17.69 -10.46
N TYR A 7 3.81 16.43 -10.76
CA TYR A 7 3.38 15.42 -9.77
C TYR A 7 4.51 14.56 -9.22
N ASN A 8 5.76 14.83 -9.61
CA ASN A 8 6.91 14.01 -9.26
C ASN A 8 7.84 14.72 -8.27
N SER A 9 7.35 14.96 -7.06
CA SER A 9 8.27 15.21 -5.94
C SER A 9 8.88 13.89 -5.49
N THR A 10 10.11 13.90 -4.96
CA THR A 10 10.72 12.70 -4.36
C THR A 10 9.77 12.06 -3.34
N SER A 11 9.12 12.87 -2.51
CA SER A 11 8.10 12.43 -1.55
C SER A 11 6.92 11.69 -2.19
N THR A 12 6.43 12.14 -3.36
CA THR A 12 5.33 11.49 -4.09
C THR A 12 5.75 10.12 -4.63
N VAL A 13 6.99 9.99 -5.11
CA VAL A 13 7.54 8.71 -5.58
C VAL A 13 7.80 7.78 -4.40
N CYS A 14 8.34 8.30 -3.29
CA CYS A 14 8.52 7.50 -2.07
C CYS A 14 7.21 6.90 -1.56
N LEU A 15 6.13 7.70 -1.55
CA LEU A 15 4.81 7.22 -1.16
C LEU A 15 4.27 6.14 -2.11
N HIS A 16 4.52 6.29 -3.42
CA HIS A 16 4.13 5.32 -4.44
C HIS A 16 4.80 3.97 -4.21
N GLU A 17 6.13 3.96 -4.12
CA GLU A 17 6.93 2.74 -3.91
C GLU A 17 6.68 2.11 -2.53
N ALA A 18 6.54 2.94 -1.49
CA ALA A 18 6.23 2.44 -0.15
C ALA A 18 4.84 1.77 -0.10
N ALA A 19 3.85 2.28 -0.83
CA ALA A 19 2.52 1.67 -0.88
C ALA A 19 2.56 0.30 -1.57
N HIS A 20 3.25 0.20 -2.70
CA HIS A 20 3.53 -1.06 -3.38
C HIS A 20 4.13 -2.11 -2.45
N ALA A 21 5.20 -1.73 -1.73
CA ALA A 21 5.90 -2.61 -0.80
C ALA A 21 5.04 -3.04 0.40
N VAL A 22 4.40 -2.09 1.08
CA VAL A 22 3.60 -2.36 2.29
C VAL A 22 2.34 -3.16 1.98
N ILE A 23 1.64 -2.84 0.89
CA ILE A 23 0.46 -3.60 0.48
C ILE A 23 0.86 -4.96 -0.07
N GLY A 24 1.96 -5.04 -0.82
CA GLY A 24 2.54 -6.29 -1.27
C GLY A 24 2.82 -7.25 -0.11
N ASP A 25 3.52 -6.79 0.92
CA ASP A 25 3.82 -7.59 2.12
C ASP A 25 2.55 -8.09 2.82
N ARG A 26 1.56 -7.21 3.04
CA ARG A 26 0.28 -7.57 3.67
C ARG A 26 -0.53 -8.62 2.88
N LEU A 27 -0.37 -8.65 1.55
CA LEU A 27 -1.07 -9.59 0.67
C LEU A 27 -0.27 -10.88 0.41
N GLY A 28 0.87 -11.07 1.09
CA GLY A 28 1.73 -12.25 0.96
C GLY A 28 2.69 -12.21 -0.23
N THR A 29 2.92 -11.03 -0.79
CA THR A 29 3.87 -10.75 -1.89
C THR A 29 4.93 -9.74 -1.43
N PRO A 30 5.79 -10.11 -0.46
CA PRO A 30 6.68 -9.14 0.17
C PRO A 30 7.74 -8.60 -0.80
N PRO A 31 8.16 -7.33 -0.60
CA PRO A 31 9.26 -6.74 -1.35
C PRO A 31 10.58 -7.43 -0.98
N PHE A 32 11.46 -7.56 -1.96
CA PHE A 32 12.88 -7.90 -1.75
C PHE A 32 13.69 -6.64 -1.49
N GLU A 33 13.48 -5.62 -2.33
CA GLU A 33 14.19 -4.35 -2.27
C GLU A 33 13.27 -3.23 -2.78
N ILE A 34 13.42 -2.04 -2.23
CA ILE A 34 12.77 -0.81 -2.71
C ILE A 34 13.89 0.16 -3.08
N VAL A 35 13.91 0.63 -4.31
CA VAL A 35 15.01 1.43 -4.85
C VAL A 35 14.50 2.68 -5.55
N LEU A 36 14.94 3.84 -5.09
CA LEU A 36 14.81 5.10 -5.84
C LEU A 36 16.09 5.35 -6.61
N ARG A 37 16.07 5.12 -7.94
CA ARG A 37 17.21 5.47 -8.78
C ARG A 37 17.06 6.90 -9.26
N GLY A 38 18.02 7.76 -8.90
CA GLY A 38 18.24 8.99 -9.66
C GLY A 38 18.54 8.63 -11.12
N SER A 39 17.78 9.16 -12.07
CA SER A 39 17.98 8.91 -13.50
C SER A 39 19.43 9.18 -13.92
N THR A 40 20.19 8.13 -14.26
CA THR A 40 21.54 8.24 -14.83
C THR A 40 21.55 8.16 -16.35
N LYS A 41 20.39 7.98 -16.99
CA LYS A 41 20.24 7.93 -18.45
C LYS A 41 19.16 8.91 -18.89
N HIS A 42 19.58 10.10 -19.30
CA HIS A 42 19.06 10.92 -20.42
C HIS A 42 19.41 12.41 -20.19
N LYS A 43 20.14 12.98 -21.16
CA LYS A 43 20.71 14.35 -21.16
C LYS A 43 19.68 15.49 -21.34
N ARG A 44 18.41 15.33 -20.98
CA ARG A 44 17.42 16.42 -20.98
C ARG A 44 16.49 16.26 -19.78
N LYS A 45 16.83 16.91 -18.68
CA LYS A 45 16.07 16.91 -17.43
C LYS A 45 14.90 17.88 -17.51
N GLN A 46 13.70 17.44 -17.15
CA GLN A 46 12.76 18.29 -16.43
C GLN A 46 12.97 18.06 -14.91
N PRO A 47 12.76 19.06 -14.05
CA PRO A 47 12.76 18.86 -12.60
C PRO A 47 11.56 17.97 -12.24
N GLY A 48 11.80 16.69 -11.88
CA GLY A 48 10.74 15.72 -11.57
C GLY A 48 11.00 14.28 -12.01
N ASP A 49 12.08 13.96 -12.72
CA ASP A 49 12.28 12.60 -13.25
C ASP A 49 13.11 11.70 -12.32
N SER A 50 12.56 11.36 -11.14
CA SER A 50 13.10 10.32 -10.26
C SER A 50 12.28 9.03 -10.41
N PRO A 51 12.67 8.07 -11.26
CA PRO A 51 11.98 6.78 -11.33
C PRO A 51 12.27 5.94 -10.08
N GLY A 52 11.22 5.54 -9.37
CA GLY A 52 11.25 4.52 -8.31
C GLY A 52 11.00 3.12 -8.86
N TRP A 53 11.53 2.11 -8.18
CA TRP A 53 11.30 0.70 -8.48
C TRP A 53 11.20 -0.10 -7.18
N VAL A 54 10.19 -0.96 -7.06
CA VAL A 54 10.12 -2.01 -6.04
C VAL A 54 10.40 -3.36 -6.69
N TYR A 55 11.40 -4.06 -6.17
CA TYR A 55 11.71 -5.44 -6.52
C TYR A 55 11.10 -6.37 -5.47
N TYR A 56 10.50 -7.47 -5.90
CA TYR A 56 9.81 -8.42 -5.03
C TYR A 56 10.55 -9.75 -5.00
N GLU A 57 10.64 -10.37 -3.83
CA GLU A 57 11.45 -11.59 -3.62
C GLU A 57 10.77 -12.79 -4.30
N HIS A 58 9.45 -12.74 -4.35
CA HIS A 58 8.58 -13.82 -4.81
C HIS A 58 7.33 -13.32 -5.54
N SER A 59 7.37 -12.18 -6.24
CA SER A 59 6.32 -11.98 -7.23
C SER A 59 6.41 -13.14 -8.21
N GLU A 60 5.30 -13.85 -8.44
CA GLU A 60 5.20 -14.54 -9.72
C GLU A 60 5.47 -13.46 -10.75
N PRO A 61 6.50 -13.61 -11.61
CA PRO A 61 6.65 -12.69 -12.73
C PRO A 61 5.27 -12.57 -13.37
N ASP A 62 4.83 -11.38 -13.79
CA ASP A 62 3.52 -11.21 -14.43
C ASP A 62 3.22 -12.34 -15.42
N GLU A 63 4.26 -12.77 -16.13
CA GLU A 63 4.27 -13.84 -17.10
C GLU A 63 3.98 -15.26 -16.54
N ARG A 64 4.37 -15.56 -15.29
CA ARG A 64 4.06 -16.83 -14.62
C ARG A 64 2.61 -16.86 -14.14
N LEU A 65 2.14 -15.78 -13.53
CA LEU A 65 0.74 -15.65 -13.12
C LEU A 65 -0.18 -15.69 -14.34
N ARG A 66 0.18 -14.95 -15.39
CA ARG A 66 -0.48 -14.97 -16.69
C ARG A 66 -0.59 -16.39 -17.25
N ARG A 67 0.54 -17.11 -17.32
CA ARG A 67 0.54 -18.51 -17.77
C ARG A 67 -0.37 -19.41 -16.93
N ARG A 68 -0.39 -19.25 -15.60
CA ARG A 68 -1.31 -20.01 -14.75
C ARG A 68 -2.78 -19.70 -15.04
N ILE A 69 -3.12 -18.45 -15.32
CA ILE A 69 -4.49 -18.06 -15.71
C ILE A 69 -4.83 -18.70 -17.06
N GLU A 70 -3.97 -18.54 -18.06
CA GLU A 70 -4.13 -19.10 -19.41
C GLU A 70 -4.26 -20.63 -19.35
N ASP A 71 -3.35 -21.32 -18.64
CA ASP A 71 -3.37 -22.76 -18.45
C ASP A 71 -4.64 -23.23 -17.73
N SER A 72 -5.13 -22.48 -16.73
CA SER A 72 -6.37 -22.82 -16.02
C SER A 72 -7.57 -22.74 -16.94
N VAL A 73 -7.66 -21.68 -17.76
CA VAL A 73 -8.73 -21.53 -18.76
C VAL A 73 -8.64 -22.63 -19.82
N LEU A 74 -7.45 -22.91 -20.36
CA LEU A 74 -7.24 -23.94 -21.36
C LEU A 74 -7.56 -25.35 -20.85
N MET A 75 -7.12 -25.69 -19.64
CA MET A 75 -7.26 -27.05 -19.11
C MET A 75 -8.60 -27.32 -18.45
N ARG A 76 -9.24 -26.30 -17.85
CA ARG A 76 -10.44 -26.48 -17.01
C ARG A 76 -11.66 -25.73 -17.52
N GLY A 77 -11.49 -24.78 -18.44
CA GLY A 77 -12.55 -23.88 -18.88
C GLY A 77 -12.90 -22.78 -17.86
N TYR A 78 -12.18 -22.69 -16.74
CA TYR A 78 -12.40 -21.66 -15.71
C TYR A 78 -11.11 -21.37 -14.92
N VAL A 79 -11.05 -20.19 -14.30
CA VAL A 79 -9.97 -19.79 -13.37
C VAL A 79 -10.35 -20.19 -11.95
N THR A 80 -9.47 -20.94 -11.27
CA THR A 80 -9.70 -21.33 -9.87
C THR A 80 -9.68 -20.12 -8.93
N ASN A 81 -10.36 -20.23 -7.78
CA ASN A 81 -10.36 -19.16 -6.77
C ASN A 81 -8.95 -18.81 -6.28
N GLU A 82 -8.05 -19.80 -6.19
CA GLU A 82 -6.66 -19.57 -5.78
C GLU A 82 -5.92 -18.67 -6.79
N ILE A 83 -6.03 -18.97 -8.08
CA ILE A 83 -5.39 -18.18 -9.15
C ILE A 83 -6.04 -16.80 -9.24
N ARG A 84 -7.37 -16.72 -9.11
CA ARG A 84 -8.10 -15.44 -9.09
C ARG A 84 -7.65 -14.57 -7.92
N ASN A 85 -7.57 -15.12 -6.70
CA ASN A 85 -7.11 -14.37 -5.54
C ASN A 85 -5.67 -13.86 -5.70
N ALA A 86 -4.78 -14.70 -6.25
CA ALA A 86 -3.40 -14.28 -6.54
C ALA A 86 -3.36 -13.11 -7.55
N ALA A 87 -4.18 -13.17 -8.60
CA ALA A 87 -4.28 -12.10 -9.59
C ALA A 87 -4.89 -10.82 -9.00
N GLU A 88 -5.92 -10.92 -8.16
CA GLU A 88 -6.48 -9.78 -7.44
C GLU A 88 -5.45 -9.13 -6.53
N HIS A 89 -4.66 -9.91 -5.78
CA HIS A 89 -3.61 -9.38 -4.92
C HIS A 89 -2.54 -8.64 -5.73
N HIS A 90 -2.16 -9.19 -6.89
CA HIS A 90 -1.24 -8.55 -7.81
C HIS A 90 -1.75 -7.19 -8.31
N ILE A 91 -3.01 -7.14 -8.76
CA ILE A 91 -3.65 -5.92 -9.22
C ILE A 91 -3.78 -4.90 -8.07
N ILE A 92 -4.22 -5.33 -6.88
CA ILE A 92 -4.37 -4.44 -5.72
C ILE A 92 -3.02 -3.83 -5.33
N ARG A 93 -1.94 -4.62 -5.35
CA ARG A 93 -0.57 -4.14 -5.11
C ARG A 93 -0.16 -3.11 -6.16
N ASP A 94 -0.38 -3.38 -7.45
CA ASP A 94 -0.04 -2.45 -8.54
C ASP A 94 -0.89 -1.16 -8.51
N LEU A 95 -2.12 -1.22 -8.00
CA LEU A 95 -2.96 -0.05 -7.80
C LEU A 95 -2.63 0.73 -6.51
N ALA A 96 -1.86 0.14 -5.58
CA ALA A 96 -1.58 0.74 -4.27
C ALA A 96 -0.80 2.06 -4.37
N GLY A 97 0.15 2.18 -5.31
CA GLY A 97 0.90 3.41 -5.53
C GLY A 97 0.00 4.58 -5.95
N ILE A 98 -0.88 4.35 -6.92
CA ILE A 98 -1.89 5.33 -7.38
C ILE A 98 -2.86 5.66 -6.24
N ALA A 99 -3.31 4.66 -5.49
CA ALA A 99 -4.20 4.85 -4.35
C ALA A 99 -3.55 5.70 -3.23
N ALA A 100 -2.26 5.50 -2.94
CA ALA A 100 -1.51 6.30 -1.97
C ALA A 100 -1.35 7.76 -2.40
N GLN A 101 -1.10 8.00 -3.68
CA GLN A 101 -1.04 9.35 -4.24
C GLN A 101 -2.40 10.07 -4.17
N GLN A 102 -3.50 9.36 -4.44
CA GLN A 102 -4.83 9.93 -4.28
C GLN A 102 -5.15 10.20 -2.79
N HIS A 103 -4.78 9.28 -1.90
CA HIS A 103 -5.01 9.43 -0.47
C HIS A 103 -4.22 10.61 0.14
N SER A 104 -3.00 10.88 -0.33
CA SER A 104 -2.21 12.04 0.08
C SER A 104 -2.70 13.37 -0.50
N GLY A 105 -3.68 13.34 -1.41
CA GLY A 105 -4.15 14.53 -2.15
C GLY A 105 -3.21 14.96 -3.28
N THR A 106 -2.19 14.16 -3.59
CA THR A 106 -1.30 14.44 -4.73
C THR A 106 -1.92 14.07 -6.08
N LEU A 107 -2.89 13.16 -6.12
CA LEU A 107 -3.75 12.94 -7.29
C LEU A 107 -5.19 13.37 -6.99
N PRO A 108 -5.90 13.96 -7.97
CA PRO A 108 -7.31 14.32 -7.80
C PRO A 108 -8.18 13.07 -7.56
N PRO A 109 -9.29 13.19 -6.81
CA PRO A 109 -10.17 12.07 -6.54
C PRO A 109 -10.87 11.60 -7.82
N GLY A 110 -10.88 10.29 -8.01
CA GLY A 110 -11.54 9.63 -9.15
C GLY A 110 -10.60 8.60 -9.75
N PHE A 111 -11.14 7.49 -10.24
CA PHE A 111 -10.32 6.49 -10.92
C PHE A 111 -9.74 7.10 -12.20
N VAL A 112 -8.50 7.54 -12.14
CA VAL A 112 -7.76 8.03 -13.30
C VAL A 112 -7.12 6.83 -13.97
N ARG A 113 -7.54 6.49 -15.19
CA ARG A 113 -6.71 5.68 -16.09
C ARG A 113 -5.43 6.48 -16.30
N THR A 114 -4.35 6.10 -15.62
CA THR A 114 -3.06 6.76 -15.75
C THR A 114 -2.23 6.03 -16.80
N GLU A 115 -1.48 6.75 -17.63
CA GLU A 115 -0.42 6.20 -18.51
C GLU A 115 0.81 5.72 -17.70
N ARG A 116 0.57 5.02 -16.59
CA ARG A 116 1.61 4.44 -15.73
C ARG A 116 1.68 2.94 -16.00
N ASP A 117 2.90 2.43 -16.10
CA ASP A 117 3.19 1.01 -16.35
C ASP A 117 2.45 0.06 -15.39
N ASP A 118 2.21 0.49 -14.15
CA ASP A 118 1.51 -0.30 -13.11
C ASP A 118 0.01 -0.46 -13.41
N PHE A 119 -0.61 0.57 -14.00
CA PHE A 119 -1.99 0.50 -14.45
C PHE A 119 -2.13 -0.44 -15.65
N ASP A 120 -1.21 -0.34 -16.61
CA ASP A 120 -1.21 -1.19 -17.80
C ASP A 120 -1.00 -2.67 -17.43
N ARG A 121 -0.14 -2.97 -16.44
CA ARG A 121 -0.01 -4.34 -15.89
C ARG A 121 -1.31 -4.83 -15.26
N SER A 122 -1.97 -3.96 -14.49
CA SER A 122 -3.26 -4.26 -13.86
C SER A 122 -4.35 -4.54 -14.91
N GLU A 123 -4.41 -3.72 -15.97
CA GLU A 123 -5.39 -3.89 -17.06
C GLU A 123 -5.14 -5.18 -17.83
N ARG A 124 -3.88 -5.51 -18.16
CA ARG A 124 -3.54 -6.77 -18.81
C ARG A 124 -3.93 -7.99 -17.98
N THR A 125 -3.72 -7.93 -16.67
CA THR A 125 -4.08 -9.04 -15.76
C THR A 125 -5.60 -9.17 -15.64
N ALA A 126 -6.32 -8.06 -15.47
CA ALA A 126 -7.78 -8.05 -15.41
C ALA A 126 -8.43 -8.53 -16.71
N ALA A 127 -7.83 -8.22 -17.86
CA ALA A 127 -8.30 -8.70 -19.16
C ALA A 127 -8.28 -10.23 -19.30
N LEU A 128 -7.45 -10.94 -18.53
CA LEU A 128 -7.46 -12.41 -18.50
C LEU A 128 -8.59 -12.99 -17.64
N LEU A 129 -9.22 -12.16 -16.79
CA LEU A 129 -10.23 -12.59 -15.81
C LEU A 129 -11.66 -12.21 -16.18
N CYS A 130 -11.82 -11.28 -17.12
CA CYS A 130 -13.10 -10.68 -17.51
C CYS A 130 -13.44 -11.06 -18.96
N ALA A 131 -14.74 -11.19 -19.25
CA ALA A 131 -15.22 -11.58 -20.58
C ALA A 131 -15.15 -10.43 -21.59
N ASN A 132 -15.22 -9.19 -21.13
CA ASN A 132 -15.22 -7.99 -21.98
C ASN A 132 -14.69 -6.75 -21.24
N GLU A 133 -14.54 -5.65 -21.99
CA GLU A 133 -14.02 -4.38 -21.48
C GLU A 133 -14.90 -3.74 -20.40
N THR A 134 -16.22 -3.83 -20.51
CA THR A 134 -17.14 -3.25 -19.52
C THR A 134 -17.02 -3.94 -18.17
N GLU A 135 -16.97 -5.28 -18.16
CA GLU A 135 -16.74 -6.07 -16.96
C GLU A 135 -15.36 -5.76 -16.36
N ARG A 136 -14.33 -5.68 -17.20
CA ARG A 136 -12.96 -5.33 -16.79
C ARG A 136 -12.89 -3.96 -16.13
N ASP A 137 -13.53 -2.95 -16.70
CA ASP A 137 -13.53 -1.59 -16.16
C ASP A 137 -14.22 -1.53 -14.80
N TRP A 138 -15.36 -2.21 -14.66
CA TRP A 138 -16.04 -2.34 -13.37
C TRP A 138 -15.16 -3.06 -12.35
N TYR A 139 -14.52 -4.16 -12.75
CA TYR A 139 -13.68 -4.99 -11.89
C TYR A 139 -12.42 -4.25 -11.43
N LEU A 140 -11.74 -3.52 -12.32
CA LEU A 140 -10.62 -2.65 -11.98
C LEU A 140 -11.06 -1.54 -11.02
N GLY A 141 -12.24 -0.94 -11.23
CA GLY A 141 -12.81 0.03 -10.30
C GLY A 141 -13.04 -0.55 -8.90
N TRP A 142 -13.56 -1.77 -8.82
CA TRP A 142 -13.76 -2.50 -7.56
C TRP A 142 -12.43 -2.82 -6.86
N LEU A 143 -11.44 -3.34 -7.58
CA LEU A 143 -10.11 -3.61 -7.04
C LEU A 143 -9.38 -2.33 -6.61
N TYR A 144 -9.59 -1.22 -7.31
CA TYR A 144 -9.06 0.08 -6.89
C TYR A 144 -9.64 0.55 -5.56
N GLN A 145 -10.94 0.38 -5.32
CA GLN A 145 -11.54 0.70 -4.02
C GLN A 145 -10.95 -0.16 -2.89
N ARG A 146 -10.64 -1.44 -3.17
CA ARG A 146 -9.93 -2.30 -2.21
C ARG A 146 -8.51 -1.81 -1.95
N ALA A 147 -7.77 -1.43 -2.99
CA ALA A 147 -6.43 -0.83 -2.85
C ALA A 147 -6.48 0.44 -1.99
N LEU A 148 -7.46 1.33 -2.21
CA LEU A 148 -7.69 2.51 -1.37
C LEU A 148 -7.98 2.16 0.09
N SER A 149 -8.78 1.12 0.35
CA SER A 149 -9.03 0.66 1.72
C SER A 149 -7.74 0.19 2.39
N HIS A 150 -6.98 -0.68 1.72
CA HIS A 150 -5.69 -1.16 2.21
C HIS A 150 -4.71 -0.03 2.49
N VAL A 151 -4.63 0.96 1.60
CA VAL A 151 -3.78 2.15 1.77
C VAL A 151 -4.19 2.97 2.99
N ARG A 152 -5.49 3.20 3.20
CA ARG A 152 -6.00 3.92 4.38
C ARG A 152 -5.62 3.20 5.68
N ASP A 153 -5.83 1.90 5.72
CA ASP A 153 -5.53 1.06 6.89
C ASP A 153 -4.03 0.93 7.16
N ALA A 154 -3.20 1.01 6.11
CA ALA A 154 -1.74 0.92 6.19
C ALA A 154 -1.04 2.29 6.23
N TRP A 155 -1.79 3.40 6.26
CA TRP A 155 -1.23 4.72 5.99
C TRP A 155 -0.06 5.13 6.90
N PRO A 156 -0.10 4.88 8.23
CA PRO A 156 1.05 5.17 9.10
C PRO A 156 2.32 4.42 8.69
N THR A 157 2.16 3.16 8.27
CA THR A 157 3.25 2.30 7.82
C THR A 157 3.82 2.77 6.49
N ILE A 158 2.94 3.07 5.52
CA ILE A 158 3.33 3.60 4.20
C ILE A 158 4.16 4.88 4.38
N LYS A 159 3.72 5.80 5.23
CA LYS A 159 4.46 7.05 5.50
C LYS A 159 5.82 6.81 6.14
N ALA A 160 5.92 5.86 7.07
CA ALA A 160 7.20 5.55 7.71
C ALA A 160 8.20 4.97 6.70
N VAL A 161 7.77 4.00 5.89
CA VAL A 161 8.60 3.42 4.82
C VAL A 161 8.97 4.48 3.80
N ALA A 162 8.03 5.33 3.38
CA ALA A 162 8.31 6.43 2.45
C ALA A 162 9.32 7.44 3.01
N GLY A 163 9.23 7.78 4.30
CA GLY A 163 10.17 8.69 4.96
C GLY A 163 11.59 8.11 5.05
N VAL A 164 11.71 6.82 5.35
CA VAL A 164 13.02 6.14 5.31
C VAL A 164 13.54 6.07 3.88
N LEU A 165 12.69 5.77 2.91
CA LEU A 165 13.07 5.68 1.51
C LEU A 165 13.51 7.05 0.94
N GLU A 166 12.89 8.14 1.38
CA GLU A 166 13.29 9.50 1.03
C GLU A 166 14.70 9.83 1.55
N ALA A 167 15.06 9.32 2.72
CA ALA A 167 16.38 9.53 3.35
C ALA A 167 17.47 8.60 2.81
N GLU A 168 17.14 7.33 2.58
CA GLU A 168 18.11 6.27 2.28
C GLU A 168 18.19 5.94 0.79
N LEU A 169 17.17 6.32 -0.02
CA LEU A 169 17.00 6.00 -1.45
C LEU A 169 16.96 4.51 -1.79
N TYR A 170 17.15 3.65 -0.80
CA TYR A 170 17.23 2.21 -0.91
C TYR A 170 16.80 1.59 0.42
N ILE A 171 15.92 0.60 0.37
CA ILE A 171 15.50 -0.21 1.51
C ILE A 171 15.57 -1.67 1.07
N ASP A 172 16.44 -2.46 1.70
CA ASP A 172 16.42 -3.92 1.54
C ASP A 172 15.36 -4.57 2.43
N ARG A 173 15.17 -5.88 2.25
CA ARG A 173 14.22 -6.67 3.04
C ARG A 173 14.42 -6.55 4.54
N MET A 174 15.66 -6.63 5.02
CA MET A 174 15.96 -6.56 6.46
C MET A 174 15.59 -5.21 7.04
N ARG A 175 15.90 -4.13 6.31
CA ARG A 175 15.57 -2.76 6.70
C ARG A 175 14.05 -2.54 6.67
N PHE A 176 13.36 -3.09 5.66
CA PHE A 176 11.91 -3.06 5.58
C PHE A 176 11.27 -3.73 6.81
N ASP A 177 11.65 -4.97 7.11
CA ASP A 177 11.11 -5.71 8.27
C ASP A 177 11.37 -4.98 9.58
N ALA A 178 12.57 -4.40 9.76
CA ALA A 178 12.91 -3.61 10.94
C ALA A 178 11.97 -2.40 11.12
N ILE A 179 11.64 -1.67 10.04
CA ILE A 179 10.68 -0.55 10.09
C ILE A 179 9.30 -1.04 10.54
N ILE A 180 8.84 -2.19 10.01
CA ILE A 180 7.54 -2.77 10.37
C ILE A 180 7.50 -3.18 11.84
N ASP A 181 8.56 -3.81 12.35
CA ASP A 181 8.64 -4.26 13.72
C ASP A 181 8.77 -3.11 14.73
N ASP A 182 9.51 -2.06 14.39
CA ASP A 182 9.57 -0.83 15.18
C ASP A 182 8.18 -0.18 15.32
N LEU A 183 7.42 -0.12 14.22
CA LEU A 183 6.05 0.42 14.24
C LEU A 183 5.10 -0.42 15.10
N ARG A 184 5.18 -1.75 15.00
CA ARG A 184 4.38 -2.66 15.83
C ARG A 184 4.72 -2.51 17.31
N THR A 185 5.99 -2.33 17.63
CA THR A 185 6.45 -2.11 19.00
C THR A 185 5.90 -0.78 19.53
N ALA A 186 6.04 0.31 18.77
CA ALA A 186 5.49 1.61 19.14
C ALA A 186 3.96 1.61 19.29
N GLU A 187 3.24 0.83 18.48
CA GLU A 187 1.78 0.69 18.58
C GLU A 187 1.38 -0.05 19.86
N ARG A 188 2.08 -1.13 20.22
CA ARG A 188 1.86 -1.85 21.48
C ARG A 188 2.13 -0.96 22.69
N GLU A 189 3.22 -0.19 22.69
CA GLU A 189 3.55 0.73 23.77
C GLU A 189 2.48 1.82 23.95
N ARG A 190 1.95 2.38 22.84
CA ARG A 190 0.84 3.34 22.89
C ARG A 190 -0.42 2.70 23.45
N PHE A 191 -0.75 1.48 23.05
CA PHE A 191 -1.90 0.75 23.56
C PHE A 191 -1.78 0.50 25.07
N PHE A 192 -0.63 0.02 25.55
CA PHE A 192 -0.39 -0.17 26.99
C PHE A 192 -0.45 1.13 27.77
N LYS A 193 0.11 2.22 27.23
CA LYS A 193 0.04 3.55 27.84
C LYS A 193 -1.41 4.02 27.98
N GLN A 194 -2.22 3.89 26.94
CA GLN A 194 -3.65 4.25 26.97
C GLN A 194 -4.44 3.40 27.97
N GLN A 195 -4.17 2.09 28.05
CA GLN A 195 -4.79 1.22 29.04
C GLN A 195 -4.41 1.63 30.46
N THR A 196 -3.13 1.92 30.70
CA THR A 196 -2.64 2.37 32.01
C THR A 196 -3.30 3.69 32.40
N GLU A 197 -3.37 4.66 31.49
CA GLU A 197 -4.05 5.95 31.70
C GLU A 197 -5.56 5.80 31.94
N ALA A 198 -6.21 4.82 31.32
CA ALA A 198 -7.61 4.52 31.57
C ALA A 198 -7.83 3.89 32.96
N VAL A 199 -6.96 2.97 33.37
CA VAL A 199 -6.99 2.35 34.70
C VAL A 199 -6.74 3.40 35.78
N THR A 200 -5.69 4.23 35.64
CA THR A 200 -5.38 5.29 36.61
C THR A 200 -6.57 6.21 36.83
N ARG A 201 -7.20 6.71 35.75
CA ARG A 201 -8.40 7.57 35.85
C ARG A 201 -9.57 6.87 36.53
N SER A 202 -9.78 5.57 36.26
CA SER A 202 -10.83 4.79 36.92
C SER A 202 -10.56 4.61 38.41
N THR A 203 -9.30 4.37 38.80
CA THR A 203 -8.90 4.20 40.20
C THR A 203 -9.01 5.53 40.96
N GLU A 204 -8.58 6.64 40.35
CA GLU A 204 -8.73 7.98 40.94
C GLU A 204 -10.21 8.34 41.16
N ALA A 205 -11.07 8.08 40.16
CA ALA A 205 -12.50 8.31 40.29
C ALA A 205 -13.14 7.45 41.38
N LEU A 206 -12.74 6.17 41.50
CA LEU A 206 -13.22 5.27 42.54
C LEU A 206 -12.78 5.76 43.94
N ASN A 207 -11.52 6.13 44.10
CA ASN A 207 -10.99 6.64 45.36
C ASN A 207 -11.70 7.93 45.79
N ALA A 208 -11.95 8.85 44.85
CA ALA A 208 -12.71 10.06 45.13
C ALA A 208 -14.15 9.76 45.57
N ALA A 209 -14.82 8.79 44.95
CA ALA A 209 -16.17 8.37 45.33
C ALA A 209 -16.22 7.73 46.72
N VAL A 210 -15.24 6.88 47.06
CA VAL A 210 -15.09 6.29 48.39
C VAL A 210 -14.86 7.37 49.43
N GLN A 211 -13.97 8.32 49.17
CA GLN A 211 -13.67 9.39 50.12
C GLN A 211 -14.89 10.29 50.38
N ALA A 212 -15.62 10.65 49.32
CA ALA A 212 -16.88 11.40 49.44
C ALA A 212 -17.98 10.63 50.19
N HIS A 213 -17.98 9.30 50.16
CA HIS A 213 -18.90 8.48 50.95
C HIS A 213 -18.53 8.51 52.44
N HIS A 214 -17.25 8.31 52.75
CA HIS A 214 -16.76 8.37 54.14
C HIS A 214 -17.00 9.74 54.78
N GLU A 215 -16.86 10.83 54.02
CA GLU A 215 -17.14 12.20 54.49
C GLU A 215 -18.63 12.48 54.75
N ARG A 216 -19.55 11.67 54.20
CA ARG A 216 -21.01 11.83 54.41
C ARG A 216 -21.54 10.99 55.58
N GLU A 217 -20.81 9.97 55.99
CA GLU A 217 -21.19 9.06 57.09
C GLU A 217 -20.53 9.42 58.44
N ALA A 218 -19.57 10.36 58.44
CA ALA A 218 -18.92 10.91 59.63
C ALA A 218 -19.64 12.17 60.16
#